data_AF-A0A829PP57-F1
#
_entry.id   AF-A0A829PP57-F1
#
_cell.length_a   1.000
_cell.length_b   1.000
_cell.length_c   1.000
_cell.angle_alpha   90.00
_cell.angle_beta   90.00
_cell.angle_gamma   90.00
#
_symmetry.space_group_name_H-M   'P 1'
#
loop_
_entity.id
_entity.type
_entity.pdbx_description
1 polymer ?
#
loop_
_entity_poly.entity_id
_entity_poly.type
_entity_poly.pdbx_seq_one_letter_code
_entity_poly.pdbx_strand_id
1 'polypeptide(L)'
;MPAARFYIDYSDFSVWILDVERVRWVGGYGRMDSASGAEYHSATPDPVSPEAARAIKHLNDDHGQALLAMAQRLGGYPDATEARCEGADRYGLDIRVSTPRGWSVTRVGYAEPIDSIEQLRGATVHLARLADPRA
;
A
#
# COMPACT_ATOMS: atom_id res chain seq x y z
N MET A 1 -11.85 -7.06 -19.04
CA MET A 1 -13.10 -6.48 -19.59
C MET A 1 -14.03 -7.61 -20.03
N PRO A 2 -15.04 -7.99 -19.23
CA PRO A 2 -15.89 -9.15 -19.53
C PRO A 2 -16.62 -9.06 -20.87
N ALA A 3 -16.93 -7.85 -21.36
CA ALA A 3 -17.61 -7.63 -22.62
C ALA A 3 -16.74 -7.85 -23.87
N ALA A 4 -15.39 -7.80 -23.75
CA ALA A 4 -14.48 -7.97 -24.89
C ALA A 4 -14.62 -9.34 -25.58
N ARG A 5 -15.09 -10.36 -24.85
CA ARG A 5 -15.38 -11.70 -25.37
C ARG A 5 -16.35 -11.71 -26.56
N PHE A 6 -17.19 -10.68 -26.67
CA PHE A 6 -18.17 -10.56 -27.74
C PHE A 6 -17.61 -9.88 -28.99
N TYR A 7 -16.36 -9.42 -28.99
CA TYR A 7 -15.80 -8.61 -30.08
C TYR A 7 -14.46 -9.14 -30.59
N ILE A 8 -13.67 -9.78 -29.72
CA ILE A 8 -12.26 -10.09 -29.97
C ILE A 8 -12.02 -10.99 -31.19
N ASP A 9 -12.99 -11.82 -31.58
CA ASP A 9 -12.87 -12.77 -32.68
C ASP A 9 -13.39 -12.23 -34.03
N TYR A 10 -14.04 -11.05 -34.05
CA TYR A 10 -14.50 -10.46 -35.31
C TYR A 10 -13.36 -9.77 -36.06
N SER A 11 -13.33 -9.98 -37.38
CA SER A 11 -12.28 -9.46 -38.27
C SER A 11 -12.27 -7.93 -38.42
N ASP A 12 -13.34 -7.25 -38.04
CA ASP A 12 -13.43 -5.79 -38.00
C ASP A 12 -12.85 -5.20 -36.69
N PHE A 13 -12.39 -6.05 -35.77
CA PHE A 13 -11.61 -5.66 -34.61
C PHE A 13 -10.14 -6.04 -34.76
N SER A 14 -9.26 -5.27 -34.13
CA SER A 14 -7.82 -5.55 -34.09
C SER A 14 -7.32 -5.41 -32.66
N VAL A 15 -6.45 -6.33 -32.25
CA VAL A 15 -5.74 -6.26 -30.97
C VAL A 15 -4.42 -5.53 -31.19
N TRP A 16 -4.21 -4.48 -30.41
CA TRP A 16 -2.98 -3.72 -30.41
C TRP A 16 -2.29 -3.86 -29.06
N ILE A 17 -0.98 -4.05 -29.08
CA ILE A 17 -0.14 -4.06 -27.88
C ILE A 17 0.67 -2.77 -27.89
N LEU A 18 0.55 -1.98 -26.82
CA LEU A 18 1.38 -0.80 -26.61
C LEU A 18 2.74 -1.25 -26.07
N ASP A 19 3.79 -1.07 -26.87
CA ASP A 19 5.16 -1.19 -26.38
C ASP A 19 5.53 0.07 -25.59
N VAL A 20 5.89 -0.09 -24.32
CA VAL A 20 6.00 1.03 -23.37
C VAL A 20 7.43 1.53 -23.34
N GLU A 21 7.68 2.69 -23.95
CA GLU A 21 9.01 3.32 -23.91
C GLU A 21 9.33 4.01 -22.57
N ARG A 22 8.31 4.59 -21.94
CA ARG A 22 8.42 5.34 -20.68
C ARG A 22 7.10 5.43 -19.94
N VAL A 23 7.19 5.56 -18.62
CA VAL A 23 6.06 5.74 -17.72
C VAL A 23 6.20 7.05 -16.95
N ARG A 24 5.08 7.77 -16.79
CA ARG A 24 4.93 8.85 -15.83
C ARG A 24 3.91 8.45 -14.79
N TRP A 25 4.34 8.27 -13.55
CA TRP A 25 3.47 7.91 -12.44
C TRP A 25 3.10 9.13 -11.61
N VAL A 26 1.82 9.21 -11.23
CA VAL A 26 1.28 10.23 -10.33
C VAL A 26 0.53 9.49 -9.21
N GLY A 27 1.12 9.48 -8.02
CA GLY A 27 0.63 8.77 -6.83
C GLY A 27 -0.26 9.57 -5.91
N GLY A 28 -0.92 10.62 -6.43
CA GLY A 28 -1.63 11.62 -5.65
C GLY A 28 -0.81 12.91 -5.48
N TYR A 29 -1.19 13.73 -4.50
CA TYR A 29 -0.60 15.07 -4.34
C TYR A 29 0.89 14.99 -3.96
N GLY A 30 1.75 15.67 -4.74
CA GLY A 30 3.18 15.79 -4.45
C GLY A 30 4.01 14.51 -4.62
N ARG A 31 3.42 13.39 -5.06
CA ARG A 31 4.14 12.14 -5.34
C ARG A 31 4.06 11.82 -6.82
N MET A 32 5.19 11.93 -7.49
CA MET A 32 5.30 11.65 -8.91
C MET A 32 6.70 11.20 -9.24
N ASP A 33 6.80 10.30 -10.20
CA ASP A 33 8.10 9.88 -10.72
C ASP A 33 7.97 9.41 -12.17
N SER A 34 9.11 9.24 -12.82
CA SER A 34 9.21 8.68 -14.17
C SER A 34 10.01 7.38 -14.13
N ALA A 35 9.64 6.43 -14.99
CA ALA A 35 10.40 5.20 -15.19
C ALA A 35 10.60 4.96 -16.69
N SER A 36 11.72 4.35 -17.05
CA SER A 36 11.93 3.80 -18.39
C SER A 36 11.03 2.59 -18.65
N GLY A 37 10.87 2.23 -19.93
CA GLY A 37 10.20 0.99 -20.32
C GLY A 37 10.83 -0.24 -19.69
N ALA A 38 12.17 -0.33 -19.64
CA ALA A 38 12.88 -1.46 -19.04
C ALA A 38 12.62 -1.60 -17.53
N GLU A 39 12.61 -0.49 -16.79
CA GLU A 39 12.26 -0.48 -15.36
C GLU A 39 10.79 -0.90 -15.16
N TYR A 40 9.88 -0.42 -16.00
CA TYR A 40 8.47 -0.82 -15.94
C TYR A 40 8.27 -2.31 -16.23
N HIS A 41 8.93 -2.85 -17.26
CA HIS A 41 8.82 -4.26 -17.65
C HIS A 41 9.44 -5.23 -16.64
N SER A 42 10.50 -4.81 -15.93
CA SER A 42 11.15 -5.63 -14.90
C SER A 42 10.46 -5.54 -13.53
N ALA A 43 9.60 -4.55 -13.32
CA ALA A 43 8.85 -4.41 -12.09
C ALA A 43 7.79 -5.51 -11.92
N THR A 44 7.45 -5.81 -10.68
CA THR A 44 6.37 -6.74 -10.34
C THR A 44 5.21 -5.97 -9.72
N PRO A 45 3.96 -6.13 -10.19
CA PRO A 45 2.78 -5.54 -9.56
C PRO A 45 2.66 -5.96 -8.10
N ASP A 46 2.25 -5.06 -7.21
CA ASP A 46 2.09 -5.38 -5.79
C ASP A 46 1.03 -6.47 -5.55
N PRO A 47 1.35 -7.58 -4.87
CA PRO A 47 0.39 -8.68 -4.64
C PRO A 47 -0.56 -8.39 -3.48
N VAL A 48 -0.35 -7.33 -2.71
CA VAL A 48 -1.12 -7.00 -1.49
C VAL A 48 -2.09 -5.85 -1.76
N SER A 49 -1.61 -4.74 -2.32
CA SER A 49 -2.39 -3.51 -2.47
C SER A 49 -3.74 -3.68 -3.17
N PRO A 50 -3.88 -4.45 -4.26
CA PRO A 50 -5.17 -4.63 -4.92
C PRO A 50 -6.25 -5.29 -4.05
N GLU A 51 -5.84 -6.09 -3.06
CA GLU A 51 -6.74 -6.87 -2.19
C GLU A 51 -6.80 -6.35 -0.75
N ALA A 52 -5.98 -5.35 -0.41
CA ALA A 52 -5.79 -4.86 0.95
C ALA A 52 -7.01 -4.16 1.56
N ALA A 53 -8.00 -3.74 0.77
CA ALA A 53 -9.11 -2.89 1.23
C ALA A 53 -9.84 -3.47 2.47
N ARG A 54 -10.10 -4.78 2.46
CA ARG A 54 -10.76 -5.46 3.61
C ARG A 54 -9.86 -5.49 4.85
N ALA A 55 -8.56 -5.72 4.67
CA ALA A 55 -7.60 -5.73 5.76
C ALA A 55 -7.40 -4.33 6.37
N ILE A 56 -7.30 -3.29 5.53
CA ILE A 56 -7.22 -1.89 5.94
C ILE A 56 -8.45 -1.50 6.77
N LYS A 57 -9.66 -1.87 6.30
CA LYS A 57 -10.90 -1.63 7.07
C LYS A 57 -10.84 -2.29 8.45
N HIS A 58 -10.46 -3.57 8.51
CA HIS A 58 -10.33 -4.29 9.78
C HIS A 58 -9.28 -3.68 10.72
N LEU A 59 -8.12 -3.26 10.20
CA LEU A 59 -7.09 -2.57 10.99
C LEU A 59 -7.64 -1.28 11.61
N ASN A 60 -8.40 -0.50 10.84
CA ASN A 60 -8.96 0.76 11.31
C ASN A 60 -10.11 0.57 12.30
N ASP A 61 -10.96 -0.45 12.11
CA ASP A 61 -12.10 -0.70 12.99
C ASP A 61 -11.66 -1.28 14.35
N ASP A 62 -10.70 -2.21 14.34
CA ASP A 62 -10.41 -3.04 15.51
C ASP A 62 -9.02 -2.76 16.15
N HIS A 63 -8.10 -2.11 15.42
CA HIS A 63 -6.68 -2.02 15.82
C HIS A 63 -6.13 -0.59 15.86
N GLY A 64 -6.99 0.43 16.03
CA GLY A 64 -6.57 1.84 16.07
C GLY A 64 -5.47 2.15 17.11
N GLN A 65 -5.49 1.49 18.27
CA GLN A 65 -4.43 1.65 19.30
C GLN A 65 -3.09 1.03 18.86
N ALA A 66 -3.11 -0.10 18.15
CA ALA A 66 -1.89 -0.70 17.62
C ALA A 66 -1.30 0.18 16.50
N LEU A 67 -2.14 0.71 15.61
CA LEU A 67 -1.72 1.68 14.59
C LEU A 67 -1.10 2.94 15.22
N LEU A 68 -1.68 3.43 16.32
CA LEU A 68 -1.15 4.58 17.05
C LEU A 68 0.23 4.27 17.64
N ALA A 69 0.39 3.12 18.29
CA ALA A 69 1.67 2.69 18.83
C ALA A 69 2.74 2.54 17.74
N MET A 70 2.38 1.96 16.58
CA MET A 70 3.27 1.85 15.42
C MET A 70 3.71 3.24 14.92
N ALA A 71 2.78 4.17 14.76
CA ALA A 71 3.09 5.54 14.35
C ALA A 71 4.02 6.26 15.33
N GLN A 72 3.79 6.09 16.64
CA GLN A 72 4.57 6.73 17.70
C GLN A 72 5.99 6.17 17.81
N ARG A 73 6.15 4.84 17.79
CA ARG A 73 7.45 4.19 18.06
C ARG A 73 8.26 3.88 16.80
N LEU A 74 7.59 3.57 15.69
CA LEU A 74 8.24 3.13 14.45
C LEU A 74 8.11 4.18 13.34
N GLY A 75 7.00 4.92 13.33
CA GLY A 75 6.70 5.92 12.31
C GLY A 75 7.28 7.32 12.57
N GLY A 76 7.94 7.56 13.70
CA GLY A 76 8.58 8.84 14.02
C GLY A 76 7.63 9.96 14.45
N TYR A 77 6.39 9.66 14.81
CA TYR A 77 5.41 10.63 15.32
C TYR A 77 5.06 10.36 16.79
N PRO A 78 6.00 10.55 17.73
CA PRO A 78 5.79 10.24 19.15
C PRO A 78 4.66 11.06 19.78
N ASP A 79 4.30 12.20 19.19
CA ASP A 79 3.22 13.09 19.61
C ASP A 79 1.88 12.80 18.92
N ALA A 80 1.76 11.71 18.15
CA ALA A 80 0.49 11.32 17.54
C ALA A 80 -0.58 10.99 18.60
N THR A 81 -1.82 11.40 18.33
CA THR A 81 -2.99 11.19 19.21
C THR A 81 -4.03 10.26 18.57
N GLU A 82 -4.04 10.14 17.25
CA GLU A 82 -4.86 9.19 16.49
C GLU A 82 -4.05 8.69 15.29
N ALA A 83 -4.30 7.45 14.86
CA ALA A 83 -3.70 6.87 13.67
C ALA A 83 -4.73 6.04 12.88
N ARG A 84 -4.67 6.11 11.56
CA ARG A 84 -5.47 5.29 10.62
C ARG A 84 -4.61 4.80 9.47
N CYS A 85 -4.75 3.53 9.13
CA CYS A 85 -4.14 2.94 7.95
C CYS A 85 -4.86 3.45 6.68
N GLU A 86 -4.13 4.02 5.74
CA GLU A 86 -4.65 4.47 4.43
C GLU A 86 -4.29 3.51 3.31
N GLY A 87 -3.17 2.81 3.43
CA GLY A 87 -2.65 1.91 2.42
C GLY A 87 -1.85 0.77 3.03
N ALA A 88 -1.84 -0.36 2.35
CA ALA A 88 -0.96 -1.47 2.62
C ALA A 88 -0.44 -2.01 1.28
N ASP A 89 0.85 -2.27 1.23
CA ASP A 89 1.53 -2.90 0.09
C ASP A 89 2.47 -3.98 0.62
N ARG A 90 3.26 -4.61 -0.25
CA ARG A 90 4.18 -5.68 0.13
C ARG A 90 5.27 -5.27 1.13
N TYR A 91 5.55 -3.98 1.27
CA TYR A 91 6.66 -3.48 2.07
C TYR A 91 6.20 -2.87 3.41
N GLY A 92 4.94 -2.44 3.53
CA GLY A 92 4.49 -1.82 4.77
C GLY A 92 3.08 -1.23 4.73
N LEU A 93 2.83 -0.40 5.75
CA LEU A 93 1.59 0.35 5.93
C LEU A 93 1.86 1.86 5.79
N ASP A 94 0.98 2.54 5.06
CA ASP A 94 0.86 4.00 5.10
C ASP A 94 -0.17 4.37 6.18
N ILE A 95 0.26 5.16 7.17
CA ILE A 95 -0.54 5.51 8.35
C ILE A 95 -0.72 7.03 8.40
N ARG A 96 -1.96 7.50 8.27
CA ARG A 96 -2.34 8.87 8.60
C ARG A 96 -2.30 9.02 10.11
N VAL A 97 -1.69 10.11 10.58
CA VAL A 97 -1.58 10.46 12.00
C VAL A 97 -2.18 11.83 12.24
N SER A 98 -2.85 11.99 13.38
CA SER A 98 -3.25 13.28 13.94
C SER A 98 -2.28 13.65 15.05
N THR A 99 -1.75 14.88 15.03
CA THR A 99 -0.87 15.41 16.08
C THR A 99 -1.34 16.80 16.52
N PRO A 100 -0.86 17.35 17.65
CA PRO A 100 -1.11 18.75 18.02
C PRO A 100 -0.64 19.77 16.96
N ARG A 101 0.28 19.39 16.07
CA ARG A 101 0.81 20.22 14.98
C ARG A 101 -0.02 20.13 13.69
N GLY A 102 -1.08 19.32 13.68
CA GLY A 102 -1.87 18.98 12.50
C GLY A 102 -1.75 17.50 12.12
N TRP A 103 -2.34 17.13 10.98
CA TRP A 103 -2.26 15.76 10.48
C TRP A 103 -1.08 15.56 9.53
N SER A 104 -0.59 14.33 9.43
CA SER A 104 0.46 13.92 8.50
C SER A 104 0.26 12.46 8.07
N VAL A 105 1.13 11.95 7.20
CA VAL A 105 1.18 10.52 6.83
C VAL A 105 2.60 10.03 7.07
N THR A 106 2.71 8.93 7.81
CA THR A 106 3.96 8.20 8.00
C THR A 106 3.87 6.81 7.39
N ARG A 107 5.02 6.15 7.28
CA ARG A 107 5.11 4.79 6.76
C ARG A 107 5.82 3.90 7.76
N VAL A 108 5.26 2.72 7.99
CA VAL A 108 5.87 1.69 8.85
C VAL A 108 6.12 0.44 7.99
N GLY A 109 7.39 0.10 7.82
CA GLY A 109 7.81 -1.04 7.00
C GLY A 109 7.76 -2.35 7.78
N TYR A 110 7.34 -3.43 7.13
CA TYR A 110 7.48 -4.79 7.68
C TYR A 110 8.96 -5.16 7.86
N ALA A 111 9.23 -6.17 8.67
CA ALA A 111 10.60 -6.66 8.85
C ALA A 111 11.22 -7.16 7.54
N GLU A 112 10.42 -7.83 6.71
CA GLU A 112 10.77 -8.29 5.38
C GLU A 112 9.58 -8.06 4.42
N PRO A 113 9.82 -7.90 3.11
CA PRO A 113 8.76 -7.83 2.13
C PRO A 113 7.92 -9.11 2.14
N ILE A 114 6.59 -8.96 2.01
CA ILE A 114 5.67 -10.09 1.87
C ILE A 114 5.33 -10.34 0.40
N ASP A 115 5.03 -11.57 0.01
CA ASP A 115 4.76 -11.92 -1.40
C ASP A 115 3.27 -12.21 -1.69
N SER A 116 2.42 -12.19 -0.66
CA SER A 116 0.99 -12.48 -0.80
C SER A 116 0.12 -11.79 0.26
N ILE A 117 -1.18 -11.62 -0.04
CA ILE A 117 -2.15 -11.00 0.87
C ILE A 117 -2.36 -11.82 2.17
N GLU A 118 -2.16 -13.14 2.12
CA GLU A 118 -2.28 -14.04 3.27
C GLU A 118 -1.23 -13.74 4.34
N GLN A 119 -0.05 -13.25 3.94
CA GLN A 119 1.05 -12.91 4.85
C GLN A 119 0.83 -11.59 5.60
N LEU A 120 -0.05 -10.72 5.09
CA LEU A 120 -0.29 -9.38 5.65
C LEU A 120 -0.65 -9.43 7.15
N ARG A 121 -1.47 -10.41 7.55
CA ARG A 121 -1.83 -10.57 8.97
C ARG A 121 -0.61 -10.86 9.84
N GLY A 122 0.27 -11.75 9.41
CA GLY A 122 1.49 -12.10 10.16
C GLY A 122 2.42 -10.89 10.29
N ALA A 123 2.66 -10.20 9.17
CA ALA A 123 3.50 -9.01 9.12
C ALA A 123 3.00 -7.88 10.03
N THR A 124 1.70 -7.60 10.01
CA THR A 124 1.08 -6.55 10.85
C THR A 124 1.05 -6.92 12.34
N VAL A 125 0.86 -8.20 12.68
CA VAL A 125 1.00 -8.68 14.07
C VAL A 125 2.44 -8.52 14.56
N HIS A 126 3.43 -8.80 13.71
CA HIS A 126 4.84 -8.58 14.05
C HIS A 126 5.12 -7.10 14.35
N LEU A 127 4.63 -6.19 13.49
CA LEU A 127 4.71 -4.74 13.75
C LEU A 127 4.07 -4.33 15.08
N ALA A 128 2.90 -4.89 15.40
CA ALA A 128 2.19 -4.57 16.63
C ALA A 128 3.00 -4.98 17.88
N ARG A 129 3.71 -6.12 17.80
CA ARG A 129 4.60 -6.58 18.88
C ARG A 129 5.82 -5.66 19.04
N LEU A 130 6.45 -5.24 17.94
CA LEU A 130 7.58 -4.30 17.98
C LEU A 130 7.18 -2.93 18.54
N ALA A 131 5.94 -2.52 18.27
CA ALA A 131 5.37 -1.28 18.76
C ALA A 131 4.76 -1.39 20.16
N ASP A 132 4.71 -2.56 20.80
CA ASP A 132 4.10 -2.69 22.11
C ASP A 132 4.94 -1.94 23.16
N PRO A 133 4.38 -0.95 23.87
CA PRO A 133 5.09 -0.23 24.91
C PRO A 133 5.43 -1.08 26.14
N ARG A 134 4.84 -2.28 26.27
CA ARG A 134 5.09 -3.23 27.35
C ARG A 134 6.13 -4.29 27.01
N ALA A 135 6.57 -4.36 25.74
CA ALA A 135 7.61 -5.26 25.29
C ALA A 135 9.01 -4.74 25.63
#